data_AF-A0A3E0H1E8-F1
#
_entry.id   AF-A0A3E0H1E8-F1
#
_cell.length_a   1.000
_cell.length_b   1.000
_cell.length_c   1.000
_cell.angle_alpha   90.00
_cell.angle_beta   90.00
_cell.angle_gamma   90.00
#
_symmetry.space_group_name_H-M   'P 1'
#
loop_
_entity.id
_entity.type
_entity.pdbx_description
1 polymer ?
#
loop_
_entity_poly.entity_id
_entity_poly.type
_entity_poly.pdbx_seq_one_letter_code
_entity_poly.pdbx_strand_id
1 'polypeptide(L)'
;MIEFEESVSTPESWFRQSWEMYEASKALYEVFSDREPIQSEHDNYRRVGAMKGAMLLLGLSAENALKGAFVFQSKPDLSKDRLDPKHFHKIAHDLSDVARKLDLDLTESQRDLLERLTIFVQWASKYQAPLRKSEHEKASGKMKLVYPSDYELVEDLISDLRNNSGFDETYGWPYKS
;
A
#
# COMPACT_ATOMS: atom_id res chain seq x y z
N MET A 1 16.29 17.42 -7.14
CA MET A 1 15.94 16.81 -5.83
C MET A 1 14.61 17.42 -5.45
N ILE A 2 13.61 16.64 -5.06
CA ILE A 2 12.31 17.19 -4.63
C ILE A 2 12.47 17.66 -3.20
N GLU A 3 12.07 18.90 -2.91
CA GLU A 3 12.12 19.46 -1.56
C GLU A 3 11.17 18.70 -0.62
N PHE A 4 11.51 18.62 0.67
CA PHE A 4 10.76 17.85 1.65
C PHE A 4 9.27 18.24 1.68
N GLU A 5 8.97 19.54 1.73
CA GLU A 5 7.60 20.05 1.79
C GLU A 5 6.79 19.66 0.54
N GLU A 6 7.42 19.70 -0.63
CA GLU A 6 6.80 19.27 -1.89
C GLU A 6 6.51 17.77 -1.88
N SER A 7 7.47 16.96 -1.41
CA SER A 7 7.33 15.50 -1.36
C SER A 7 6.17 15.03 -0.50
N VAL A 8 5.87 15.74 0.60
CA VAL A 8 4.83 15.32 1.55
C VAL A 8 3.49 16.03 1.31
N SER A 9 3.49 17.17 0.62
CA SER A 9 2.30 18.02 0.45
C SER A 9 1.67 17.96 -0.95
N THR A 10 2.27 17.24 -1.90
CA THR A 10 1.71 17.08 -3.25
C THR A 10 1.17 15.66 -3.46
N PRO A 11 -0.08 15.50 -3.94
CA PRO A 11 -0.63 14.18 -4.26
C PRO A 11 0.25 13.42 -5.26
N GLU A 12 0.79 14.13 -6.26
CA GLU A 12 1.68 13.55 -7.28
C GLU A 12 2.83 12.74 -6.68
N SER A 13 3.55 13.29 -5.68
CA SER A 13 4.67 12.58 -5.06
C SER A 13 4.25 11.26 -4.41
N TRP A 14 3.09 11.23 -3.76
CA TRP A 14 2.54 10.03 -3.14
C TRP A 14 2.09 9.00 -4.17
N PHE A 15 1.40 9.41 -5.23
CA PHE A 15 0.99 8.49 -6.30
C PHE A 15 2.18 7.96 -7.11
N ARG A 16 3.22 8.76 -7.33
CA ARG A 16 4.47 8.28 -7.93
C ARG A 16 5.08 7.16 -7.09
N GLN A 17 5.20 7.39 -5.79
CA GLN A 17 5.72 6.36 -4.88
C GLN A 17 4.84 5.10 -4.86
N SER A 18 3.52 5.28 -4.95
CA SER A 18 2.55 4.19 -5.05
C SER A 18 2.80 3.30 -6.26
N TRP A 19 2.93 3.88 -7.45
CA TRP A 19 3.20 3.13 -8.68
C TRP A 19 4.55 2.43 -8.68
N GLU A 20 5.60 3.09 -8.19
CA GLU A 20 6.93 2.47 -8.05
C GLU A 20 6.88 1.20 -7.19
N MET A 21 6.15 1.24 -6.07
CA MET A 21 5.98 0.10 -5.17
C MET A 21 5.08 -0.98 -5.78
N TYR A 22 4.06 -0.60 -6.55
CA TYR A 22 3.20 -1.54 -7.28
C TYR A 22 4.00 -2.35 -8.29
N GLU A 23 4.78 -1.69 -9.14
CA GLU A 23 5.63 -2.33 -10.15
C GLU A 23 6.70 -3.22 -9.50
N ALA A 24 7.35 -2.74 -8.44
CA ALA A 24 8.33 -3.54 -7.70
C ALA A 24 7.69 -4.78 -7.03
N SER A 25 6.45 -4.67 -6.58
CA SER A 25 5.70 -5.82 -6.05
C SER A 25 5.48 -6.89 -7.11
N LYS A 26 5.10 -6.50 -8.33
CA LYS A 26 4.92 -7.46 -9.45
C LYS A 26 6.21 -8.20 -9.78
N ALA A 27 7.35 -7.49 -9.81
CA ALA A 27 8.66 -8.10 -10.04
C ALA A 27 9.01 -9.17 -9.00
N LEU A 28 8.64 -8.99 -7.73
CA LEU A 28 8.84 -10.03 -6.71
C LEU A 28 7.88 -11.22 -6.90
N TYR A 29 6.69 -10.98 -7.42
CA TYR A 29 5.72 -12.05 -7.69
C TYR A 29 6.14 -12.95 -8.86
N GLU A 30 6.98 -12.48 -9.79
CA GLU A 30 7.50 -13.29 -10.90
C GLU A 30 8.21 -14.56 -10.42
N VAL A 31 8.72 -14.60 -9.19
CA VAL A 31 9.28 -15.83 -8.58
C VAL A 31 8.28 -17.00 -8.55
N PHE A 32 6.98 -16.72 -8.65
CA PHE A 32 5.89 -17.69 -8.68
C PHE A 32 5.34 -18.00 -10.07
N SER A 33 5.86 -17.37 -11.13
CA SER A 33 5.43 -17.67 -12.51
C SER A 33 5.68 -19.12 -12.88
N ASP A 34 6.75 -19.68 -12.33
CA ASP A 34 7.16 -21.05 -12.56
C ASP A 34 6.53 -21.96 -11.50
N ARG A 35 5.65 -22.88 -11.94
CA ARG A 35 4.95 -23.85 -11.08
C ARG A 35 5.85 -25.00 -10.62
N GLU A 36 7.15 -24.74 -10.46
CA GLU A 36 8.09 -25.77 -10.05
C GLU A 36 7.89 -26.13 -8.57
N PRO A 37 8.00 -27.41 -8.20
CA PRO A 37 7.96 -27.81 -6.80
C PRO A 37 9.16 -27.24 -6.04
N ILE A 38 8.99 -27.03 -4.73
CA ILE A 38 10.05 -26.57 -3.83
C ILE A 38 11.18 -27.60 -3.82
N GLN A 39 12.39 -27.18 -4.18
CA GLN A 39 13.54 -28.08 -4.32
C GLN A 39 14.40 -28.18 -3.05
N SER A 40 14.38 -27.15 -2.20
CA SER A 40 15.21 -27.08 -1.00
C SER A 40 14.63 -26.09 0.01
N GLU A 41 15.16 -26.12 1.24
CA GLU A 41 14.82 -25.14 2.27
C GLU A 41 15.19 -23.71 1.83
N HIS A 42 16.34 -23.52 1.17
CA HIS A 42 16.75 -22.24 0.63
C HIS A 42 15.78 -21.72 -0.44
N ASP A 43 15.28 -22.60 -1.32
CA ASP A 43 14.23 -22.24 -2.30
C ASP A 43 12.92 -21.86 -1.59
N ASN A 44 12.55 -22.56 -0.52
CA ASN A 44 11.39 -22.19 0.29
C ASN A 44 11.56 -20.80 0.93
N TYR A 45 12.73 -20.48 1.50
CA TYR A 45 13.01 -19.15 2.04
C TYR A 45 12.93 -18.06 0.98
N ARG A 46 13.48 -18.30 -0.21
CA ARG A 46 13.39 -17.38 -1.35
C ARG A 46 11.93 -17.12 -1.72
N ARG A 47 11.11 -18.16 -1.89
CA ARG A 47 9.69 -18.03 -2.26
C ARG A 47 8.90 -17.33 -1.17
N VAL A 48 8.94 -17.80 0.07
CA VAL A 48 8.21 -17.16 1.19
C VAL A 48 8.65 -15.70 1.36
N GLY A 49 9.95 -15.43 1.26
CA GLY A 49 10.50 -14.07 1.28
C GLY A 49 9.96 -13.20 0.15
N ALA A 50 9.93 -13.73 -1.09
CA ALA A 50 9.38 -13.03 -2.24
C ALA A 50 7.88 -12.71 -2.07
N MET A 51 7.05 -13.65 -1.60
CA MET A 51 5.63 -13.39 -1.31
C MET A 51 5.46 -12.31 -0.23
N LYS A 52 6.21 -12.39 0.87
CA LYS A 52 6.17 -11.39 1.95
C LYS A 52 6.61 -10.01 1.43
N GLY A 53 7.65 -9.96 0.61
CA GLY A 53 8.14 -8.74 -0.01
C GLY A 53 7.10 -8.16 -0.98
N ALA A 54 6.52 -8.99 -1.85
CA ALA A 54 5.46 -8.59 -2.77
C ALA A 54 4.26 -8.00 -2.03
N MET A 55 3.77 -8.65 -0.99
CA MET A 55 2.65 -8.15 -0.17
C MET A 55 2.99 -6.87 0.59
N LEU A 56 4.23 -6.72 1.07
CA LEU A 56 4.68 -5.48 1.72
C LEU A 56 4.64 -4.32 0.74
N LEU A 57 5.23 -4.49 -0.44
CA LEU A 57 5.29 -3.45 -1.47
C LEU A 57 3.90 -3.13 -2.02
N LEU A 58 3.05 -4.14 -2.20
CA LEU A 58 1.66 -3.96 -2.62
C LEU A 58 0.86 -3.17 -1.55
N GLY A 59 1.09 -3.47 -0.27
CA GLY A 59 0.46 -2.75 0.83
C GLY A 59 0.94 -1.31 0.97
N LEU A 60 2.25 -1.07 0.82
CA LEU A 60 2.82 0.27 0.78
C LEU A 60 2.32 1.05 -0.44
N SER A 61 2.14 0.38 -1.59
CA SER A 61 1.57 1.00 -2.78
C SER A 61 0.16 1.52 -2.51
N ALA A 62 -0.73 0.67 -1.98
CA ALA A 62 -2.08 1.07 -1.59
C ALA A 62 -2.07 2.18 -0.51
N GLU A 63 -1.20 2.07 0.51
CA GLU A 63 -1.05 3.08 1.55
C GLU A 63 -0.64 4.44 0.97
N ASN A 64 0.31 4.47 0.04
CA ASN A 64 0.75 5.71 -0.59
C ASN A 64 -0.35 6.34 -1.46
N ALA A 65 -1.14 5.54 -2.20
CA ALA A 65 -2.27 6.07 -2.98
C ALA A 65 -3.35 6.69 -2.07
N LEU A 66 -3.71 5.99 -0.99
CA LEU A 66 -4.66 6.51 0.02
C LEU A 66 -4.15 7.81 0.66
N LYS A 67 -2.85 7.89 0.98
CA LYS A 67 -2.23 9.11 1.51
C LYS A 67 -2.24 10.24 0.48
N GLY A 68 -1.94 9.96 -0.79
CA GLY A 68 -1.99 10.93 -1.88
C GLY A 68 -3.37 11.56 -2.03
N ALA A 69 -4.42 10.72 -2.03
CA ALA A 69 -5.80 11.19 -2.04
C ALA A 69 -6.16 12.02 -0.80
N PHE A 70 -5.68 11.62 0.37
CA PHE A 70 -5.94 12.37 1.59
C PHE A 70 -5.24 13.75 1.58
N VAL A 71 -4.00 13.83 1.08
CA VAL A 71 -3.27 15.09 0.89
C VAL A 71 -3.95 16.02 -0.10
N PHE A 72 -4.67 15.47 -1.09
CA PHE A 72 -5.49 16.28 -2.00
C PHE A 72 -6.66 16.93 -1.25
N GLN A 73 -7.36 16.19 -0.39
CA GLN A 73 -8.50 16.71 0.40
C GLN A 73 -8.06 17.61 1.57
N SER A 74 -6.95 17.30 2.21
CA SER A 74 -6.45 18.00 3.40
C SER A 74 -4.94 18.05 3.40
N LYS A 75 -4.36 19.25 3.27
CA LYS A 75 -2.90 19.43 3.37
C LYS A 75 -2.38 19.07 4.77
N PRO A 76 -1.17 18.48 4.87
CA PRO A 76 -0.55 18.23 6.17
C PRO A 76 -0.09 19.54 6.83
N ASP A 77 -0.15 19.58 8.16
CA ASP A 77 0.50 20.64 8.95
C ASP A 77 1.99 20.33 9.11
N LEU A 78 2.83 21.20 8.56
CA LEU A 78 4.30 21.09 8.59
C LEU A 78 4.95 22.15 9.50
N SER A 79 4.19 22.86 10.33
CA SER A 79 4.69 23.94 11.20
C SER A 79 5.81 23.53 12.17
N LYS A 80 6.00 22.22 12.39
CA LYS A 80 7.04 21.64 13.25
C LYS A 80 8.19 21.01 12.46
N ASP A 81 8.36 21.40 11.20
CA ASP A 81 9.41 20.88 10.31
C ASP A 81 9.37 19.34 10.17
N ARG A 82 8.14 18.79 10.18
CA ARG A 82 7.90 17.35 10.07
C ARG A 82 6.46 17.07 9.68
N LEU A 83 6.24 15.91 9.08
CA LEU A 83 4.91 15.33 8.87
C LEU A 83 4.45 14.62 10.14
N ASP A 84 3.30 15.00 10.71
CA ASP A 84 2.69 14.24 11.81
C ASP A 84 2.04 12.95 11.26
N PRO A 85 2.49 11.75 11.68
CA PRO A 85 1.89 10.50 11.22
C PRO A 85 0.39 10.38 11.49
N LYS A 86 -0.12 11.10 12.51
CA LYS A 86 -1.56 11.11 12.86
C LYS A 86 -2.42 11.81 11.82
N HIS A 87 -1.81 12.59 10.93
CA HIS A 87 -2.50 13.20 9.79
C HIS A 87 -3.27 12.12 8.99
N PHE A 88 -2.60 11.01 8.68
CA PHE A 88 -3.20 9.94 7.89
C PHE A 88 -4.01 8.95 8.72
N HIS A 89 -3.45 8.43 9.81
CA HIS A 89 -3.99 7.25 10.47
C HIS A 89 -3.98 7.38 12.00
N LYS A 90 -5.06 6.92 12.65
CA LYS A 90 -5.14 6.82 14.11
C LYS A 90 -4.26 5.68 14.64
N ILE A 91 -4.25 4.56 13.92
CA ILE A 91 -3.40 3.40 14.17
C ILE A 91 -2.39 3.34 13.03
N ALA A 92 -1.09 3.27 13.34
CA ALA A 92 -0.04 3.29 12.33
C ALA A 92 -0.27 2.21 11.25
N HIS A 93 -0.23 2.64 9.98
CA HIS A 93 -0.39 1.79 8.80
C HIS A 93 -1.72 1.02 8.70
N ASP A 94 -2.79 1.48 9.36
CA ASP A 94 -4.13 0.93 9.16
C ASP A 94 -4.76 1.51 7.90
N LEU A 95 -4.72 0.76 6.78
CA LEU A 95 -5.23 1.22 5.49
C LEU A 95 -6.75 1.40 5.52
N SER A 96 -7.46 0.55 6.28
CA SER A 96 -8.91 0.65 6.46
C SER A 96 -9.30 1.94 7.21
N ASP A 97 -8.45 2.41 8.13
CA ASP A 97 -8.67 3.72 8.78
C ASP A 97 -8.58 4.88 7.78
N VAL A 98 -7.60 4.87 6.88
CA VAL A 98 -7.44 5.92 5.87
C VAL A 98 -8.58 5.88 4.85
N ALA A 99 -8.96 4.69 4.37
CA ALA A 99 -10.08 4.53 3.44
C ALA A 99 -11.40 5.04 4.02
N ARG A 100 -11.67 4.82 5.31
CA ARG A 100 -12.85 5.39 5.99
C ARG A 100 -12.79 6.92 6.10
N LYS A 101 -11.61 7.49 6.35
CA LYS A 101 -11.46 8.96 6.41
C LYS A 101 -11.71 9.62 5.06
N LEU A 102 -11.41 8.91 3.97
CA LEU A 102 -11.69 9.31 2.60
C LEU A 102 -13.15 9.03 2.17
N ASP A 103 -13.96 8.44 3.04
CA ASP A 103 -15.35 8.04 2.76
C ASP A 103 -15.49 7.13 1.52
N LEU A 104 -14.53 6.20 1.34
CA LEU A 104 -14.55 5.28 0.20
C LEU A 104 -15.63 4.20 0.37
N ASP A 105 -16.46 4.02 -0.65
CA ASP A 105 -17.41 2.92 -0.72
C ASP A 105 -16.75 1.64 -1.25
N LEU A 106 -16.17 0.87 -0.34
CA LEU A 106 -15.42 -0.34 -0.68
C LEU A 106 -16.33 -1.58 -0.83
N THR A 107 -16.06 -2.43 -1.80
CA THR A 107 -16.66 -3.76 -1.86
C THR A 107 -16.13 -4.66 -0.74
N GLU A 108 -16.77 -5.79 -0.48
CA GLU A 108 -16.29 -6.76 0.51
C GLU A 108 -14.88 -7.27 0.19
N SER A 109 -14.58 -7.52 -1.09
CA SER A 109 -13.25 -7.96 -1.54
C SER A 109 -12.18 -6.88 -1.34
N GLN A 110 -12.50 -5.61 -1.59
CA GLN A 110 -11.59 -4.50 -1.34
C GLN A 110 -11.33 -4.34 0.16
N ARG A 111 -12.35 -4.47 1.02
CA ARG A 111 -12.18 -4.42 2.48
C ARG A 111 -11.29 -5.56 2.97
N ASP A 112 -11.53 -6.80 2.53
CA ASP A 112 -10.68 -7.94 2.88
C ASP A 112 -9.23 -7.72 2.43
N LEU A 113 -9.02 -7.22 1.21
CA LEU A 113 -7.69 -6.90 0.70
C LEU A 113 -6.98 -5.86 1.55
N LEU A 114 -7.60 -4.72 1.86
CA LEU A 114 -6.98 -3.68 2.69
C LEU A 114 -6.63 -4.18 4.09
N GLU A 115 -7.46 -5.04 4.68
CA GLU A 115 -7.16 -5.69 5.94
C GLU A 115 -5.96 -6.62 5.86
N ARG A 116 -5.85 -7.43 4.79
CA ARG A 116 -4.68 -8.28 4.55
C ARG A 116 -3.43 -7.44 4.37
N LEU A 117 -3.46 -6.42 3.51
CA LEU A 117 -2.33 -5.53 3.26
C LEU A 117 -1.89 -4.80 4.54
N THR A 118 -2.83 -4.34 5.37
CA THR A 118 -2.54 -3.74 6.68
C THR A 118 -1.69 -4.67 7.56
N ILE A 119 -2.03 -5.97 7.62
CA ILE A 119 -1.27 -6.96 8.39
C ILE A 119 0.19 -7.08 7.89
N PHE A 120 0.38 -7.13 6.57
CA PHE A 120 1.71 -7.21 5.95
C PHE A 120 2.55 -5.96 6.19
N VAL A 121 1.97 -4.76 6.00
CA VAL A 121 2.66 -3.49 6.26
C VAL A 121 3.01 -3.34 7.75
N GLN A 122 2.10 -3.71 8.65
CA GLN A 122 2.32 -3.57 10.08
C GLN A 122 3.41 -4.51 10.62
N TRP A 123 3.38 -5.80 10.27
CA TRP A 123 4.35 -6.75 10.85
C TRP A 123 4.68 -7.98 10.01
N ALA A 124 3.74 -8.56 9.25
CA ALA A 124 3.89 -9.92 8.71
C ALA A 124 5.05 -10.11 7.72
N SER A 125 5.49 -9.04 7.06
CA SER A 125 6.67 -9.06 6.19
C SER A 125 7.99 -8.75 6.88
N LYS A 126 7.94 -8.21 8.12
CA LYS A 126 9.11 -7.70 8.85
C LYS A 126 9.50 -8.63 10.01
N TYR A 127 8.51 -9.25 10.64
CA TYR A 127 8.67 -10.04 11.85
C TYR A 127 7.95 -11.38 11.71
N GLN A 128 8.34 -12.35 12.54
CA GLN A 128 7.68 -13.66 12.57
C GLN A 128 6.30 -13.61 13.24
N ALA A 129 6.09 -12.67 14.15
CA ALA A 129 4.84 -12.52 14.88
C ALA A 129 4.61 -11.04 15.23
N PRO A 130 3.35 -10.62 15.44
CA PRO A 130 3.04 -9.30 15.96
C PRO A 130 3.35 -9.21 17.46
N LEU A 131 3.32 -7.99 17.99
CA LEU A 131 3.57 -7.74 19.42
C LEU A 131 2.44 -8.25 20.30
N ARG A 132 1.21 -8.37 19.78
CA ARG A 132 0.04 -8.84 20.54
C ARG A 132 -0.53 -10.13 19.96
N LYS A 133 -0.84 -11.09 20.83
CA LYS A 133 -1.47 -12.36 20.44
C LYS A 133 -2.78 -12.16 19.67
N SER A 134 -3.60 -11.19 20.06
CA SER A 134 -4.86 -10.89 19.38
C SER A 134 -4.68 -10.42 17.94
N GLU A 135 -3.56 -9.76 17.61
CA GLU A 135 -3.22 -9.39 16.23
C GLU A 135 -2.85 -10.64 15.42
N HIS A 136 -2.15 -11.59 16.04
CA HIS A 136 -1.82 -12.87 15.42
C HIS A 136 -3.09 -13.70 15.13
N GLU A 137 -4.02 -13.78 16.09
CA GLU A 137 -5.29 -14.49 15.93
C GLU A 137 -6.14 -13.88 14.81
N LYS A 138 -6.20 -12.55 14.72
CA LYS A 138 -6.90 -11.83 13.63
C LYS A 138 -6.28 -12.06 12.25
N ALA A 139 -4.99 -12.35 12.17
CA ALA A 139 -4.29 -12.62 10.91
C ALA A 139 -4.49 -14.07 10.41
N SER A 140 -5.07 -14.95 11.21
CA SER A 140 -5.35 -16.32 10.81
C SER A 140 -6.22 -16.37 9.55
N GLY A 141 -5.80 -17.12 8.53
CA GLY A 141 -6.48 -17.20 7.23
C GLY A 141 -6.29 -15.99 6.29
N LYS A 142 -5.63 -14.92 6.77
CA LYS A 142 -5.37 -13.68 6.02
C LYS A 142 -3.96 -13.58 5.42
N MET A 143 -3.06 -14.46 5.84
CA MET A 143 -1.66 -14.52 5.38
C MET A 143 -1.53 -15.15 3.99
N LYS A 144 -2.13 -14.50 2.99
CA LYS A 144 -2.16 -14.99 1.60
C LYS A 144 -2.15 -13.83 0.61
N LEU A 145 -1.57 -14.11 -0.55
CA LEU A 145 -1.66 -13.30 -1.77
C LEU A 145 -2.53 -14.08 -2.77
N VAL A 146 -3.47 -13.40 -3.43
CA VAL A 146 -4.37 -13.98 -4.43
C VAL A 146 -4.14 -13.27 -5.75
N TYR A 147 -3.54 -13.98 -6.71
CA TYR A 147 -3.22 -13.45 -8.03
C TYR A 147 -4.21 -13.97 -9.09
N PRO A 148 -4.63 -13.15 -10.07
CA PRO A 148 -4.26 -11.74 -10.27
C PRO A 148 -5.08 -10.75 -9.44
N SER A 149 -6.16 -11.20 -8.78
CA SER A 149 -7.19 -10.33 -8.21
C SER A 149 -6.67 -9.26 -7.24
N ASP A 150 -5.69 -9.59 -6.39
CA ASP A 150 -5.14 -8.61 -5.44
C ASP A 150 -4.42 -7.46 -6.14
N TYR A 151 -3.75 -7.74 -7.26
CA TYR A 151 -3.06 -6.72 -8.05
C TYR A 151 -4.06 -5.86 -8.81
N GLU A 152 -5.05 -6.48 -9.47
CA GLU A 152 -6.12 -5.78 -10.18
C GLU A 152 -6.85 -4.81 -9.23
N LEU A 153 -7.24 -5.29 -8.03
CA LEU A 153 -7.92 -4.45 -7.05
C LEU A 153 -7.07 -3.28 -6.54
N VAL A 154 -5.75 -3.44 -6.41
CA VAL A 154 -4.86 -2.33 -6.04
C VAL A 154 -4.66 -1.37 -7.21
N GLU A 155 -4.50 -1.87 -8.43
CA GLU A 155 -4.36 -1.03 -9.63
C GLU A 155 -5.58 -0.15 -9.87
N ASP A 156 -6.77 -0.73 -9.73
CA ASP A 156 -8.04 -0.02 -9.79
C ASP A 156 -8.12 1.05 -8.69
N LEU A 157 -7.79 0.68 -7.44
CA LEU A 157 -7.75 1.62 -6.31
C LEU A 157 -6.79 2.79 -6.57
N ILE A 158 -5.57 2.53 -7.05
CA ILE A 158 -4.58 3.58 -7.33
C ILE A 158 -5.12 4.51 -8.42
N SER A 159 -5.66 3.94 -9.50
CA SER A 159 -6.16 4.70 -10.65
C SER A 159 -7.35 5.57 -10.28
N ASP A 160 -8.33 5.00 -9.58
CA ASP A 160 -9.53 5.71 -9.10
C ASP A 160 -9.14 6.86 -8.17
N LEU A 161 -8.29 6.58 -7.18
CA LEU A 161 -7.84 7.62 -6.25
C LEU A 161 -7.04 8.71 -6.97
N ARG A 162 -6.17 8.35 -7.92
CA ARG A 162 -5.36 9.29 -8.68
C ARG A 162 -6.24 10.24 -9.49
N ASN A 163 -7.17 9.69 -10.25
CA ASN A 163 -8.08 10.46 -11.11
C ASN A 163 -8.98 11.38 -10.27
N ASN A 164 -9.46 10.90 -9.12
CA ASN A 164 -10.24 11.72 -8.17
C ASN A 164 -9.40 12.72 -7.35
N SER A 165 -8.07 12.69 -7.48
CA SER A 165 -7.14 13.58 -6.78
C SER A 165 -6.59 14.70 -7.67
N GLY A 166 -7.20 14.94 -8.83
CA GLY A 166 -6.83 16.03 -9.73
C GLY A 166 -5.80 15.65 -10.80
N PHE A 167 -5.51 14.37 -11.01
CA PHE A 167 -4.77 13.93 -12.19
C PHE A 167 -5.67 13.96 -13.44
N ASP A 168 -5.14 14.46 -14.54
CA ASP A 168 -5.77 14.42 -15.85
C ASP A 168 -5.00 13.44 -16.77
N GLU A 169 -5.71 12.57 -17.49
CA GLU A 169 -5.07 11.57 -18.35
C GLU A 169 -4.39 12.17 -19.59
N THR A 170 -4.83 13.35 -20.04
CA THR A 170 -4.29 14.06 -21.20
C THR A 170 -3.11 14.95 -20.82
N TYR A 171 -3.22 15.64 -19.68
CA TYR A 171 -2.30 16.70 -19.26
C TYR A 171 -1.44 16.34 -18.05
N GLY A 172 -1.71 15.22 -17.39
CA GLY A 172 -1.03 14.79 -16.17
C GLY A 172 -1.50 15.54 -14.93
N TRP A 173 -0.60 15.70 -13.95
CA TRP A 173 -0.88 16.54 -12.79
C TRP A 173 -0.90 18.01 -13.18
N PRO A 174 -1.80 18.83 -12.62
CA PRO A 174 -1.83 20.26 -12.88
C PRO A 174 -0.48 20.85 -12.46
N TYR A 175 0.27 21.38 -13.43
CA TYR A 175 1.51 22.09 -13.17
C TYR A 175 1.22 23.21 -12.17
N LYS A 176 2.08 23.34 -11.14
CA LYS A 176 2.05 24.47 -10.19
C LYS A 176 1.85 25.78 -10.98
N SER A 177 0.68 26.40 -10.82
CA SER A 177 0.47 27.82 -11.11
C SER A 177 1.16 28.66 -10.05
#